data_AF-A0A3G9IXB6-F1
#
_entry.id   AF-A0A3G9IXB6-F1
#
_cell.length_a   1.000
_cell.length_b   1.000
_cell.length_c   1.000
_cell.angle_alpha   90.00
_cell.angle_beta   90.00
_cell.angle_gamma   90.00
#
_symmetry.space_group_name_H-M   'P 1'
#
loop_
_entity.id
_entity.type
_entity.pdbx_description
1 polymer ?
#
loop_
_entity_poly.entity_id
_entity_poly.type
_entity_poly.pdbx_seq_one_letter_code
_entity_poly.pdbx_strand_id
1 'polypeptide(L)'
;MPFTFSHPLYSVPLYRAAPKWLSITGLLLGSMAPDLEYFVAMESYRTIGHSLVGFLIMGLPLCIALAIAFHLVVKPVLPKFMPSAGGLEQYVTSMTSTRWEIRSVRAWIVLLVSLFIGFLTHLFMDSWTHRYGGFVEVFPILKEEIAGNGSYHWLQYGFSVIGLIVPAFMLVRHYLKWQAVNSSEISAVGLRTASYTKTMLWMGLIVNGSVLLILKLSFAYHRLWWGSYIVAPMTSLLFGLFTVSMLYKAIQHRRKLAGIGSLFLYGTVMILYKILETTSYWQDRQLSLWVSYLITWSIILAFTSWLITRHGQPETKRRQIHFSDERLANNHFK
;
A
#
# COMPACT_ATOMS: atom_id res chain seq x y z
N MET A 1 3.10 18.15 4.04
CA MET A 1 3.17 17.76 5.48
C MET A 1 4.27 16.70 5.58
N PRO A 2 5.14 16.67 6.61
CA PRO A 2 6.28 15.75 6.64
C PRO A 2 5.89 14.27 6.69
N PHE A 3 4.66 13.95 7.12
CA PHE A 3 4.18 12.58 7.22
C PHE A 3 3.13 12.27 6.16
N THR A 4 3.52 11.48 5.16
CA THR A 4 2.68 11.13 4.00
C THR A 4 1.33 10.50 4.39
N PHE A 5 1.31 9.63 5.41
CA PHE A 5 0.08 8.96 5.86
C PHE A 5 -0.93 9.89 6.55
N SER A 6 -0.57 11.15 6.80
CA SER A 6 -1.50 12.18 7.29
C SER A 6 -2.37 12.78 6.18
N HIS A 7 -1.89 12.81 4.93
CA HIS A 7 -2.62 13.36 3.79
C HIS A 7 -4.00 12.72 3.52
N PRO A 8 -4.16 11.39 3.61
CA PRO A 8 -5.45 10.70 3.52
C PRO A 8 -6.64 11.38 4.19
N LEU A 9 -6.48 11.91 5.41
CA LEU A 9 -7.57 12.53 6.17
C LEU A 9 -8.24 13.66 5.39
N TYR A 10 -7.45 14.50 4.70
CA TYR A 10 -7.94 15.72 4.07
C TYR A 10 -8.75 15.45 2.79
N SER A 11 -8.71 14.23 2.27
CA SER A 11 -9.57 13.77 1.18
C SER A 11 -10.93 13.22 1.65
N VAL A 12 -11.07 12.90 2.93
CA VAL A 12 -12.28 12.27 3.50
C VAL A 12 -13.56 13.12 3.36
N PRO A 13 -13.53 14.46 3.57
CA PRO A 13 -14.73 15.29 3.37
C PRO A 13 -15.29 15.18 1.95
N LEU A 14 -14.44 15.09 0.94
CA LEU A 14 -14.85 14.93 -0.46
C LEU A 14 -15.55 13.60 -0.68
N TYR A 15 -15.02 12.51 -0.11
CA TYR A 15 -15.67 11.20 -0.16
C TYR A 15 -17.07 11.25 0.48
N ARG A 16 -17.23 11.93 1.62
CA ARG A 16 -18.53 12.06 2.30
C ARG A 16 -19.53 12.89 1.48
N ALA A 17 -19.07 13.90 0.75
CA ALA A 17 -19.92 14.71 -0.11
C ALA A 17 -20.42 13.95 -1.35
N ALA A 18 -19.60 13.05 -1.90
CA ALA A 18 -19.92 12.35 -3.15
C ALA A 18 -19.53 10.85 -3.16
N PRO A 19 -20.02 10.02 -2.22
CA PRO A 19 -19.54 8.64 -2.04
C PRO A 19 -19.87 7.70 -3.20
N LYS A 20 -20.87 8.04 -4.03
CA LYS A 20 -21.25 7.29 -5.25
C LYS A 20 -20.34 7.59 -6.44
N TRP A 21 -19.59 8.69 -6.39
CA TRP A 21 -18.79 9.21 -7.50
C TRP A 21 -17.28 9.12 -7.24
N LEU A 22 -16.90 8.80 -6.00
CA LEU A 22 -15.50 8.75 -5.58
C LEU A 22 -15.14 7.38 -4.99
N SER A 23 -13.94 6.92 -5.32
CA SER A 23 -13.31 5.73 -4.77
C SER A 23 -12.44 6.12 -3.59
N ILE A 24 -12.74 5.57 -2.40
CA ILE A 24 -11.91 5.79 -1.21
C ILE A 24 -10.46 5.33 -1.45
N THR A 25 -10.24 4.18 -2.10
CA THR A 25 -8.91 3.70 -2.48
C THR A 25 -8.17 4.73 -3.34
N GLY A 26 -8.87 5.33 -4.31
CA GLY A 26 -8.30 6.34 -5.20
C GLY A 26 -7.94 7.61 -4.44
N LEU A 27 -8.84 8.13 -3.63
CA LEU A 27 -8.58 9.34 -2.83
C LEU A 27 -7.38 9.16 -1.89
N LEU A 28 -7.31 8.03 -1.17
CA LEU A 28 -6.21 7.78 -0.23
C LEU A 28 -4.87 7.66 -0.97
N LEU A 29 -4.77 6.81 -1.98
CA LEU A 29 -3.52 6.61 -2.72
C LEU A 29 -3.10 7.88 -3.47
N GLY A 30 -4.05 8.57 -4.09
CA GLY A 30 -3.81 9.85 -4.76
C GLY A 30 -3.25 10.90 -3.80
N SER A 31 -3.80 11.00 -2.59
CA SER A 31 -3.32 11.94 -1.57
C SER A 31 -1.92 11.64 -1.03
N MET A 32 -1.40 10.42 -1.26
CA MET A 32 -0.04 10.04 -0.91
C MET A 32 0.90 10.09 -2.12
N ALA A 33 0.37 10.18 -3.35
CA ALA A 33 1.10 9.95 -4.59
C ALA A 33 2.39 10.78 -4.74
N PRO A 34 2.41 12.10 -4.44
CA PRO A 34 3.62 12.91 -4.60
C PRO A 34 4.80 12.43 -3.75
N ASP A 35 4.51 11.88 -2.57
CA ASP A 35 5.52 11.44 -1.61
C ASP A 35 5.90 9.96 -1.77
N LEU A 36 5.22 9.19 -2.63
CA LEU A 36 5.54 7.77 -2.81
C LEU A 36 6.96 7.55 -3.34
N GLU A 37 7.57 8.57 -3.97
CA GLU A 37 8.99 8.56 -4.34
C GLU A 37 9.88 8.28 -3.12
N TYR A 38 9.58 8.88 -1.96
CA TYR A 38 10.33 8.65 -0.72
C TYR A 38 10.35 7.19 -0.33
N PHE A 39 9.21 6.51 -0.46
CA PHE A 39 9.07 5.12 -0.09
C PHE A 39 9.81 4.21 -1.06
N VAL A 40 9.71 4.46 -2.37
CA VAL A 40 10.43 3.63 -3.35
C VAL A 40 11.95 3.85 -3.26
N ALA A 41 12.40 5.08 -3.02
CA ALA A 41 13.81 5.40 -2.81
C ALA A 41 14.32 4.97 -1.42
N MET A 42 13.40 4.74 -0.47
CA MET A 42 13.67 4.46 0.94
C MET A 42 14.47 5.59 1.63
N GLU A 43 14.26 6.84 1.23
CA GLU A 43 14.91 8.04 1.77
C GLU A 43 14.17 9.32 1.37
N SER A 44 14.59 10.47 1.90
CA SER A 44 14.04 11.77 1.50
C SER A 44 14.49 12.15 0.09
N TYR A 45 13.84 11.57 -0.91
CA TYR A 45 14.07 11.72 -2.34
C TYR A 45 12.88 12.34 -3.08
N ARG A 46 13.08 13.48 -3.74
CA ARG A 46 12.02 14.20 -4.48
C ARG A 46 12.51 14.57 -5.87
N THR A 47 11.72 14.24 -6.90
CA THR A 47 11.97 14.72 -8.27
C THR A 47 10.78 15.58 -8.75
N ILE A 48 9.97 15.05 -9.65
CA ILE A 48 8.85 15.74 -10.29
C ILE A 48 7.49 15.29 -9.73
N GLY A 49 7.43 14.48 -8.66
CA GLY A 49 6.20 13.89 -8.11
C GLY A 49 5.10 14.89 -7.73
N HIS A 50 5.45 16.14 -7.39
CA HIS A 50 4.49 17.22 -7.11
C HIS A 50 3.99 17.95 -8.35
N SER A 51 4.45 17.58 -9.55
CA SER A 51 3.95 18.13 -10.82
C SER A 51 2.86 17.24 -11.41
N LEU A 52 2.03 17.82 -12.29
CA LEU A 52 1.03 17.04 -13.04
C LEU A 52 1.67 15.94 -13.88
N VAL A 53 2.80 16.23 -14.53
CA VAL A 53 3.54 15.24 -15.35
C VAL A 53 4.05 14.10 -14.48
N GLY A 54 4.67 14.41 -13.34
CA GLY A 54 5.14 13.39 -12.38
C GLY A 54 4.00 12.55 -11.83
N PHE A 55 2.84 13.15 -11.53
CA PHE A 55 1.65 12.38 -11.17
C PHE A 55 1.25 11.42 -12.29
N LEU A 56 1.17 11.86 -13.54
CA LEU A 56 0.73 11.00 -14.64
C LEU A 56 1.69 9.85 -14.94
N ILE A 57 3.01 10.09 -14.94
CA ILE A 57 3.99 9.09 -15.38
C ILE A 57 4.61 8.27 -14.24
N MET A 58 4.59 8.77 -12.99
CA MET A 58 5.12 8.07 -11.82
C MET A 58 4.02 7.73 -10.81
N GLY A 59 3.27 8.74 -10.35
CA GLY A 59 2.31 8.58 -9.26
C GLY A 59 1.13 7.67 -9.62
N LEU A 60 0.54 7.87 -10.80
CA LEU A 60 -0.61 7.15 -11.30
C LEU A 60 -0.34 5.65 -11.51
N PRO A 61 0.71 5.23 -12.26
CA PRO A 61 1.02 3.80 -12.39
C PRO A 61 1.33 3.16 -11.04
N LEU A 62 2.08 3.84 -10.17
CA LEU A 62 2.42 3.33 -8.85
C LEU A 62 1.20 3.18 -7.95
N CYS A 63 0.29 4.16 -7.94
CA CYS A 63 -0.95 4.07 -7.17
C CYS A 63 -1.84 2.91 -7.66
N ILE A 64 -1.96 2.70 -8.96
CA ILE A 64 -2.73 1.56 -9.50
C ILE A 64 -2.09 0.24 -9.07
N ALA A 65 -0.76 0.13 -9.16
CA ALA A 65 -0.03 -1.06 -8.73
C ALA A 65 -0.20 -1.33 -7.23
N LEU A 66 -0.11 -0.30 -6.39
CA LEU A 66 -0.35 -0.39 -4.95
C LEU A 66 -1.79 -0.76 -4.62
N ALA A 67 -2.78 -0.23 -5.36
CA ALA A 67 -4.18 -0.63 -5.20
C ALA A 67 -4.36 -2.13 -5.46
N ILE A 68 -3.79 -2.63 -6.56
CA ILE A 68 -3.84 -4.05 -6.94
C ILE A 68 -3.12 -4.91 -5.88
N ALA A 69 -1.89 -4.54 -5.50
CA ALA A 69 -1.11 -5.25 -4.48
C ALA A 69 -1.84 -5.29 -3.14
N PHE A 70 -2.37 -4.15 -2.68
CA PHE A 70 -3.11 -4.09 -1.43
C PHE A 70 -4.36 -4.96 -1.48
N HIS A 71 -5.24 -4.77 -2.47
CA HIS A 71 -6.55 -5.43 -2.49
C HIS A 71 -6.48 -6.92 -2.79
N LEU A 72 -5.54 -7.37 -3.63
CA LEU A 72 -5.43 -8.78 -4.01
C LEU A 72 -4.56 -9.59 -3.05
N VAL A 73 -3.50 -8.97 -2.49
CA VAL A 73 -2.47 -9.68 -1.74
C VAL A 73 -2.54 -9.38 -0.25
N VAL A 74 -2.43 -8.10 0.14
CA VAL A 74 -2.32 -7.72 1.57
C VAL A 74 -3.66 -7.82 2.29
N LYS A 75 -4.70 -7.15 1.76
CA LYS A 75 -6.03 -7.03 2.36
C LYS A 75 -6.63 -8.38 2.79
N PRO A 76 -6.59 -9.46 1.97
CA PRO A 76 -7.16 -10.75 2.36
C PRO A 76 -6.34 -11.50 3.44
N VAL A 77 -5.10 -11.10 3.69
CA VAL A 77 -4.19 -11.74 4.67
C VAL A 77 -4.13 -10.94 5.97
N LEU A 78 -4.44 -9.64 5.94
CA LEU A 78 -4.45 -8.74 7.11
C LEU A 78 -5.07 -9.33 8.39
N PRO A 79 -6.23 -10.02 8.36
CA PRO A 79 -6.81 -10.60 9.59
C PRO A 79 -5.85 -11.54 10.33
N LYS A 80 -4.97 -12.25 9.60
CA LYS A 80 -4.04 -13.23 10.19
C LYS A 80 -2.88 -12.60 10.93
N PHE A 81 -2.61 -11.32 10.70
CA PHE A 81 -1.65 -10.55 11.50
C PHE A 81 -2.26 -10.07 12.81
N MET A 82 -3.59 -10.05 12.94
CA MET A 82 -4.23 -9.54 14.14
C MET A 82 -4.19 -10.55 15.29
N PRO A 83 -4.10 -10.08 16.54
CA PRO A 83 -4.30 -10.95 17.69
C PRO A 83 -5.73 -11.50 17.67
N SER A 84 -5.90 -12.75 18.10
CA SER A 84 -7.24 -13.32 18.29
C SER A 84 -7.91 -12.78 19.55
N ALA A 85 -7.14 -12.19 20.47
CA ALA A 85 -7.64 -11.54 21.66
C ALA A 85 -8.50 -10.31 21.32
N GLY A 86 -9.57 -10.11 22.08
CA GLY A 86 -10.46 -8.95 21.96
C GLY A 86 -11.36 -8.92 20.72
N GLY A 87 -11.30 -9.93 19.84
CA GLY A 87 -12.09 -9.95 18.61
C GLY A 87 -11.45 -9.19 17.43
N LEU A 88 -10.19 -8.78 17.53
CA LEU A 88 -9.52 -7.95 16.50
C LEU A 88 -9.42 -8.65 15.14
N GLU A 89 -9.11 -9.94 15.13
CA GLU A 89 -9.10 -10.73 13.90
C GLU A 89 -10.46 -10.77 13.21
N GLN A 90 -11.55 -10.95 13.96
CA GLN A 90 -12.92 -10.97 13.44
C GLN A 90 -13.33 -9.58 12.94
N TYR A 91 -13.00 -8.54 13.70
CA TYR A 91 -13.21 -7.16 13.29
C TYR A 91 -12.54 -6.87 11.94
N VAL A 92 -11.24 -7.16 11.81
CA VAL A 92 -10.51 -6.93 10.56
C VAL A 92 -11.02 -7.84 9.45
N THR A 93 -11.44 -9.07 9.75
CA THR A 93 -12.12 -9.95 8.78
C THR A 93 -13.40 -9.31 8.25
N SER A 94 -14.24 -8.74 9.12
CA SER A 94 -15.48 -8.06 8.70
C SER A 94 -15.19 -6.88 7.77
N MET A 95 -14.17 -6.08 8.07
CA MET A 95 -13.74 -4.91 7.27
C MET A 95 -13.08 -5.28 5.94
N THR A 96 -12.50 -6.48 5.84
CA THR A 96 -11.73 -6.93 4.67
C THR A 96 -12.47 -7.93 3.79
N SER A 97 -13.63 -8.44 4.25
CA SER A 97 -14.45 -9.45 3.57
C SER A 97 -14.92 -9.04 2.17
N THR A 98 -15.18 -7.75 1.95
CA THR A 98 -15.67 -7.25 0.67
C THR A 98 -14.56 -7.25 -0.37
N ARG A 99 -14.78 -7.99 -1.46
CA ARG A 99 -13.85 -8.06 -2.58
C ARG A 99 -13.82 -6.75 -3.34
N TRP A 100 -12.62 -6.24 -3.61
CA TRP A 100 -12.42 -5.09 -4.47
C TRP A 100 -12.33 -5.54 -5.92
N GLU A 101 -13.18 -4.97 -6.77
CA GLU A 101 -13.26 -5.34 -8.18
C GLU A 101 -13.57 -4.10 -9.03
N ILE A 102 -12.86 -3.95 -10.13
CA ILE A 102 -13.13 -2.93 -11.13
C ILE A 102 -13.61 -3.65 -12.39
N ARG A 103 -14.93 -3.78 -12.53
CA ARG A 103 -15.56 -4.56 -13.61
C ARG A 103 -16.08 -3.73 -14.78
N SER A 104 -15.98 -2.41 -14.71
CA SER A 104 -16.52 -1.52 -15.73
C SER A 104 -15.59 -0.33 -16.02
N VAL A 105 -15.71 0.22 -17.22
CA VAL A 105 -15.02 1.46 -17.62
C VAL A 105 -15.37 2.59 -16.66
N ARG A 106 -16.65 2.70 -16.25
CA ARG A 106 -17.09 3.67 -15.24
C ARG A 106 -16.33 3.53 -13.92
N ALA A 107 -16.12 2.31 -13.43
CA ALA A 107 -15.39 2.09 -12.19
C ALA A 107 -13.90 2.47 -12.32
N TRP A 108 -13.29 2.25 -13.48
CA TRP A 108 -11.95 2.75 -13.79
C TRP A 108 -11.90 4.28 -13.80
N ILE A 109 -12.83 4.95 -14.48
CA ILE A 109 -12.92 6.42 -14.49
C ILE A 109 -13.05 6.96 -13.06
N VAL A 110 -13.95 6.39 -12.25
CA VAL A 110 -14.13 6.78 -10.84
C VAL A 110 -12.82 6.62 -10.06
N LEU A 111 -12.08 5.52 -10.24
CA LEU A 111 -10.78 5.34 -9.58
C LEU A 111 -9.78 6.40 -10.02
N LEU A 112 -9.60 6.63 -11.32
CA LEU A 112 -8.61 7.56 -11.87
C LEU A 112 -8.92 9.01 -11.47
N VAL A 113 -10.18 9.43 -11.56
CA VAL A 113 -10.62 10.75 -11.08
C VAL A 113 -10.37 10.89 -9.58
N SER A 114 -10.64 9.84 -8.80
CA SER A 114 -10.38 9.88 -7.35
C SER A 114 -8.89 9.94 -7.01
N LEU A 115 -8.04 9.25 -7.78
CA LEU A 115 -6.57 9.36 -7.65
C LEU A 115 -6.12 10.80 -7.92
N PHE A 116 -6.63 11.41 -8.98
CA PHE A 116 -6.30 12.79 -9.32
C PHE A 116 -6.80 13.79 -8.27
N ILE A 117 -8.04 13.64 -7.79
CA ILE A 117 -8.58 14.48 -6.70
C ILE A 117 -7.74 14.29 -5.44
N GLY A 118 -7.37 13.06 -5.08
CA GLY A 118 -6.46 12.79 -3.97
C GLY A 118 -5.15 13.55 -4.13
N PHE A 119 -4.52 13.48 -5.31
CA PHE A 119 -3.31 14.23 -5.64
C PHE A 119 -3.49 15.74 -5.45
N LEU A 120 -4.61 16.31 -5.92
CA LEU A 120 -4.91 17.73 -5.70
C LEU A 120 -5.06 18.07 -4.21
N THR A 121 -5.68 17.19 -3.40
CA THR A 121 -5.75 17.42 -1.94
C THR A 121 -4.37 17.43 -1.28
N HIS A 122 -3.43 16.62 -1.78
CA HIS A 122 -2.05 16.66 -1.31
C HIS A 122 -1.42 18.03 -1.57
N LEU A 123 -1.44 18.49 -2.83
CA LEU A 123 -0.88 19.78 -3.21
C LEU A 123 -1.55 20.94 -2.48
N PHE A 124 -2.87 20.86 -2.31
CA PHE A 124 -3.62 21.85 -1.54
C PHE A 124 -3.07 21.95 -0.13
N MET A 125 -2.97 20.85 0.63
CA MET A 125 -2.44 20.88 2.00
C MET A 125 -0.97 21.33 2.05
N ASP A 126 -0.17 20.93 1.08
CA ASP A 126 1.24 21.35 1.00
C ASP A 126 1.41 22.85 0.74
N SER A 127 0.50 23.46 -0.01
CA SER A 127 0.55 24.89 -0.31
C SER A 127 0.33 25.79 0.92
N TRP A 128 -0.22 25.25 2.01
CA TRP A 128 -0.35 25.94 3.32
C TRP A 128 0.84 25.75 4.24
N THR A 129 1.69 24.76 3.99
CA THR A 129 2.58 24.21 5.03
C THR A 129 4.05 24.17 4.62
N HIS A 130 4.38 24.65 3.43
CA HIS A 130 5.75 24.74 2.94
C HIS A 130 6.15 26.19 2.68
N ARG A 131 7.44 26.48 2.87
CA ARG A 131 8.02 27.83 2.74
C ARG A 131 7.62 28.56 1.44
N TYR A 132 7.57 27.82 0.34
CA TYR A 132 7.23 28.30 -1.00
C TYR A 132 5.83 27.81 -1.45
N GLY A 133 4.97 27.46 -0.50
CA GLY A 133 3.59 27.09 -0.78
C GLY A 133 2.78 28.32 -1.17
N GLY A 134 1.89 28.19 -2.17
CA GLY A 134 1.13 29.33 -2.69
C GLY A 134 0.34 30.10 -1.62
N PHE A 135 -0.25 29.43 -0.63
CA PHE A 135 -0.95 30.14 0.45
C PHE A 135 0.01 30.78 1.46
N VAL A 136 1.18 30.18 1.72
CA VAL A 136 2.22 30.81 2.54
C VAL A 136 2.73 32.09 1.88
N GLU A 137 2.80 32.13 0.55
CA GLU A 137 3.16 33.33 -0.18
C GLU A 137 2.10 34.43 -0.11
N VAL A 138 0.83 34.05 -0.21
CA VAL A 138 -0.33 34.96 -0.20
C VAL A 138 -0.68 35.49 1.20
N PHE A 139 -0.53 34.69 2.25
CA PHE A 139 -0.90 35.05 3.62
C PHE A 139 0.33 35.33 4.49
N PRO A 140 0.70 36.60 4.75
CA PRO A 140 1.92 36.95 5.48
C PRO A 140 2.00 36.36 6.89
N ILE A 141 0.86 36.19 7.56
CA ILE A 141 0.76 35.57 8.89
C ILE A 141 1.39 34.17 8.94
N LEU A 142 1.40 33.45 7.81
CA LEU A 142 2.00 32.12 7.69
C LEU A 142 3.53 32.16 7.72
N LYS A 143 4.14 33.31 7.44
CA LYS A 143 5.59 33.53 7.47
C LYS A 143 6.08 34.11 8.79
N GLU A 144 5.17 34.61 9.65
CA GLU A 144 5.53 35.13 10.97
C GLU A 144 6.26 34.08 11.80
N GLU A 145 7.34 34.49 12.45
CA GLU A 145 8.16 33.59 13.23
C GLU A 145 7.54 33.34 14.60
N ILE A 146 7.36 32.06 14.91
CA ILE A 146 6.94 31.57 16.21
C ILE A 146 8.03 30.61 16.69
N ALA A 147 8.66 30.91 17.82
CA ALA A 147 9.74 30.09 18.39
C ALA A 147 10.85 29.73 17.36
N GLY A 148 11.28 30.70 16.57
CA GLY A 148 12.39 30.58 15.61
C GLY A 148 12.04 29.85 14.30
N ASN A 149 10.76 29.53 14.05
CA ASN A 149 10.30 28.96 12.78
C ASN A 149 9.06 29.70 12.27
N GLY A 150 8.91 29.83 10.95
CA GLY A 150 7.70 30.39 10.37
C GLY A 150 6.46 29.58 10.77
N SER A 151 5.34 30.25 11.02
CA SER A 151 4.11 29.60 11.50
C SER A 151 3.60 28.50 10.55
N TYR A 152 3.88 28.58 9.24
CA TYR A 152 3.63 27.49 8.27
C TYR A 152 4.27 26.16 8.68
N HIS A 153 5.42 26.19 9.36
CA HIS A 153 6.14 25.00 9.79
C HIS A 153 5.43 24.33 10.97
N TRP A 154 4.89 25.13 11.89
CA TRP A 154 4.04 24.63 12.99
C TRP A 154 2.73 24.06 12.47
N LEU A 155 2.12 24.68 11.46
CA LEU A 155 0.96 24.11 10.75
C LEU A 155 1.31 22.79 10.08
N GLN A 156 2.50 22.67 9.49
CA GLN A 156 3.00 21.44 8.89
C GLN A 156 2.97 20.27 9.89
N TYR A 157 3.45 20.51 11.12
CA TYR A 157 3.39 19.52 12.21
C TYR A 157 1.97 19.29 12.72
N GLY A 158 1.21 20.36 12.98
CA GLY A 158 -0.16 20.27 13.48
C GLY A 158 -1.05 19.45 12.55
N PHE A 159 -1.01 19.74 11.25
CA PHE A 159 -1.77 19.00 10.24
C PHE A 159 -1.29 17.55 10.09
N SER A 160 0.00 17.26 10.31
CA SER A 160 0.50 15.88 10.35
C SER A 160 -0.09 15.11 11.53
N VAL A 161 -0.06 15.70 12.73
CA VAL A 161 -0.60 15.11 13.96
C VAL A 161 -2.10 14.87 13.82
N ILE A 162 -2.87 15.87 13.36
CA ILE A 162 -4.31 15.76 13.12
C ILE A 162 -4.60 14.67 12.09
N GLY A 163 -3.85 14.67 10.98
CA GLY A 163 -3.95 13.69 9.89
C GLY A 163 -3.75 12.25 10.32
N LEU A 164 -3.03 12.02 11.43
CA LEU A 164 -2.80 10.69 11.99
C LEU A 164 -3.79 10.33 13.11
N ILE A 165 -4.00 11.24 14.07
CA ILE A 165 -4.80 10.99 15.27
C ILE A 165 -6.28 10.82 14.91
N VAL A 166 -6.83 11.64 14.01
CA VAL A 166 -8.26 11.58 13.69
C VAL A 166 -8.66 10.24 13.06
N PRO A 167 -7.96 9.73 12.01
CA PRO A 167 -8.25 8.38 11.50
C PRO A 167 -8.04 7.28 12.53
N ALA A 168 -7.00 7.35 13.35
CA ALA A 168 -6.75 6.38 14.42
C ALA A 168 -7.89 6.35 15.44
N PHE A 169 -8.33 7.52 15.91
CA PHE A 169 -9.46 7.66 16.82
C PHE A 169 -10.77 7.13 16.21
N MET A 170 -11.03 7.45 14.94
CA MET A 170 -12.20 6.94 14.21
C MET A 170 -12.18 5.41 14.12
N LEU A 171 -11.01 4.82 13.84
CA LEU A 171 -10.84 3.37 13.76
C LEU A 171 -11.06 2.70 15.11
N VAL A 172 -10.48 3.24 16.19
CA VAL A 172 -10.66 2.73 17.56
C VAL A 172 -12.13 2.83 17.98
N ARG A 173 -12.79 3.97 17.76
CA ARG A 173 -14.21 4.14 18.06
C ARG A 173 -15.08 3.15 17.29
N HIS A 174 -14.78 2.91 16.02
CA HIS A 174 -15.51 1.94 15.20
C HIS A 174 -15.32 0.52 15.72
N TYR A 175 -14.09 0.14 16.08
CA TYR A 175 -13.78 -1.14 16.71
C TYR A 175 -14.52 -1.32 18.05
N LEU A 176 -14.50 -0.35 18.95
CA LEU A 176 -15.17 -0.44 20.25
C LEU A 176 -16.70 -0.59 20.10
N LYS A 177 -17.30 0.11 19.13
CA LYS A 177 -18.72 -0.06 18.79
C LYS A 177 -19.01 -1.45 18.24
N TRP A 178 -18.18 -1.93 17.32
CA TRP A 178 -18.31 -3.29 16.77
C TRP A 178 -18.16 -4.34 17.88
N GLN A 179 -17.20 -4.15 18.80
CA GLN A 179 -16.95 -5.06 19.91
C GLN A 179 -18.13 -5.13 20.88
N ALA A 180 -18.75 -3.99 21.20
CA ALA A 180 -19.92 -3.94 22.09
C ALA A 180 -21.09 -4.77 21.54
N VAL A 181 -21.34 -4.68 20.23
CA VAL A 181 -22.42 -5.42 19.55
C VAL A 181 -22.12 -6.92 19.45
N ASN A 182 -20.85 -7.31 19.29
CA ASN A 182 -20.43 -8.70 19.07
C ASN A 182 -19.79 -9.35 20.31
N SER A 183 -20.05 -8.80 21.50
CA SER A 183 -19.39 -9.21 22.75
C SER A 183 -19.61 -10.69 23.10
N SER A 184 -20.81 -11.22 22.86
CA SER A 184 -21.14 -12.64 23.06
C SER A 184 -20.35 -13.57 22.14
N GLU A 185 -20.17 -13.21 20.86
CA GLU A 185 -19.37 -13.97 19.90
C GLU A 185 -17.88 -13.99 20.29
N ILE A 186 -17.36 -12.85 20.77
CA ILE A 186 -15.96 -12.73 21.20
C ILE A 186 -15.68 -13.62 22.41
N SER A 187 -16.59 -13.64 23.39
CA SER A 187 -16.47 -14.53 24.56
C SER A 187 -16.52 -16.01 24.17
N ALA A 188 -17.29 -16.38 23.15
CA ALA A 188 -17.41 -17.76 22.67
C ALA A 188 -16.16 -18.26 21.92
N VAL A 189 -15.39 -17.37 21.27
CA VAL A 189 -14.19 -17.75 20.52
C VAL A 189 -13.02 -18.12 21.45
N GLY A 190 -13.02 -17.65 22.70
CA GLY A 190 -11.99 -17.93 23.71
C GLY A 190 -10.59 -17.40 23.34
N LEU A 191 -9.66 -17.41 24.29
CA LEU A 191 -8.23 -17.16 24.04
C LEU A 191 -7.64 -18.35 23.26
N ARG A 192 -7.87 -18.40 21.94
CA ARG A 192 -7.12 -19.33 21.09
C ARG A 192 -5.66 -18.92 21.07
N THR A 193 -4.77 -19.85 21.38
CA THR A 193 -3.32 -19.67 21.22
C THR A 193 -3.02 -19.30 19.77
N ALA A 194 -1.98 -18.47 19.58
CA ALA A 194 -1.59 -18.04 18.25
C ALA A 194 -1.29 -19.25 17.37
N SER A 195 -2.04 -19.40 16.27
CA SER A 195 -1.78 -20.48 15.30
C SER A 195 -0.36 -20.38 14.79
N TYR A 196 0.30 -21.54 14.57
CA TYR A 196 1.61 -21.63 13.91
C TYR A 196 1.70 -20.78 12.64
N THR A 197 0.60 -20.68 11.88
CA THR A 197 0.52 -19.81 10.69
C THR A 197 0.74 -18.33 11.01
N LYS A 198 0.19 -17.81 12.12
CA LYS A 198 0.37 -16.41 12.52
C LYS A 198 1.82 -16.13 12.88
N THR A 199 2.44 -17.03 13.64
CA THR A 199 3.86 -16.92 14.00
C THR A 199 4.73 -16.91 12.75
N MET A 200 4.49 -17.80 11.79
CA MET A 200 5.22 -17.80 10.52
C MET A 200 5.04 -16.51 9.72
N LEU A 201 3.82 -15.94 9.69
CA LEU A 201 3.56 -14.68 8.98
C LEU A 201 4.30 -13.50 9.62
N TRP A 202 4.30 -13.39 10.94
CA TRP A 202 5.05 -12.35 11.66
C TRP A 202 6.56 -12.51 11.50
N MET A 203 7.07 -13.73 11.64
CA MET A 203 8.49 -14.02 11.40
C MET A 203 8.90 -13.71 9.96
N GLY A 204 8.08 -14.11 8.97
CA GLY A 204 8.33 -13.81 7.56
C GLY A 204 8.29 -12.31 7.26
N LEU A 205 7.38 -11.55 7.87
CA LEU A 205 7.35 -10.09 7.77
C LEU A 205 8.66 -9.48 8.28
N ILE A 206 9.09 -9.88 9.49
CA ILE A 206 10.31 -9.37 10.12
C ILE A 206 11.55 -9.74 9.29
N VAL A 207 11.66 -10.99 8.85
CA VAL A 207 12.79 -11.46 8.05
C VAL A 207 12.86 -10.71 6.71
N ASN A 208 11.77 -10.68 5.95
CA ASN A 208 11.76 -10.03 4.63
C ASN A 208 12.01 -8.52 4.75
N GLY A 209 11.41 -7.86 5.74
CA GLY A 209 11.64 -6.45 5.99
C GLY A 209 13.08 -6.15 6.43
N SER A 210 13.63 -6.98 7.33
CA SER A 210 15.02 -6.82 7.80
C SER A 210 16.02 -7.01 6.67
N VAL A 211 15.82 -7.99 5.79
CA VAL A 211 16.68 -8.19 4.61
C VAL A 211 16.70 -6.94 3.75
N LEU A 212 15.53 -6.39 3.40
CA LEU A 212 15.48 -5.16 2.59
C LEU A 212 16.11 -3.96 3.31
N LEU A 213 15.88 -3.82 4.63
CA LEU A 213 16.46 -2.73 5.41
C LEU A 213 17.98 -2.82 5.46
N ILE A 214 18.53 -4.00 5.73
CA ILE A 214 19.98 -4.25 5.77
C ILE A 214 20.58 -3.91 4.40
N LEU A 215 19.99 -4.41 3.30
CA LEU A 215 20.45 -4.08 1.96
C LEU A 215 20.48 -2.57 1.72
N LYS A 216 19.39 -1.84 2.02
CA LYS A 216 19.36 -0.38 1.86
C LYS A 216 20.47 0.31 2.68
N LEU A 217 20.68 -0.10 3.94
CA LEU A 217 21.70 0.50 4.81
C LEU A 217 23.13 0.15 4.39
N SER A 218 23.36 -1.05 3.82
CA SER A 218 24.67 -1.46 3.30
C SER A 218 25.11 -0.63 2.09
N PHE A 219 24.17 -0.22 1.24
CA PHE A 219 24.43 0.55 0.01
C PHE A 219 24.15 2.05 0.14
N ALA A 220 23.73 2.54 1.31
CA ALA A 220 23.50 3.97 1.54
C ALA A 220 24.83 4.74 1.54
N TYR A 221 25.01 5.63 0.55
CA TYR A 221 26.20 6.47 0.40
C TYR A 221 26.34 7.46 1.57
N HIS A 222 25.22 8.04 2.01
CA HIS A 222 25.15 8.84 3.23
C HIS A 222 24.42 8.09 4.33
N ARG A 223 25.14 7.24 5.07
CA ARG A 223 24.59 6.40 6.15
C ARG A 223 23.84 7.18 7.24
N LEU A 224 24.02 8.51 7.34
CA LEU A 224 23.55 9.36 8.45
C LEU A 224 22.45 10.38 8.08
N TRP A 225 21.80 10.27 6.90
CA TRP A 225 20.67 11.16 6.59
C TRP A 225 19.43 10.77 7.42
N TRP A 226 19.00 11.67 8.30
CA TRP A 226 17.86 11.49 9.20
C TRP A 226 16.59 10.99 8.51
N GLY A 227 16.31 11.46 7.28
CA GLY A 227 15.15 11.03 6.50
C GLY A 227 15.11 9.53 6.19
N SER A 228 16.27 8.90 6.00
CA SER A 228 16.38 7.47 5.71
C SER A 228 16.03 6.60 6.92
N TYR A 229 16.22 7.10 8.14
CA TYR A 229 15.90 6.37 9.37
C TYR A 229 14.41 6.30 9.70
N ILE A 230 13.59 7.13 9.06
CA ILE A 230 12.12 7.06 9.20
C ILE A 230 11.54 6.27 8.03
N VAL A 231 11.90 6.64 6.80
CA VAL A 231 11.26 6.09 5.59
C VAL A 231 11.75 4.68 5.27
N ALA A 232 13.04 4.36 5.45
CA ALA A 232 13.55 3.03 5.11
C ALA A 232 12.96 1.93 6.01
N PRO A 233 12.95 2.04 7.35
CA PRO A 233 12.33 1.02 8.19
C PRO A 233 10.83 0.85 7.89
N MET A 234 10.12 1.94 7.66
CA MET A 234 8.69 1.90 7.34
C MET A 234 8.43 1.21 6.00
N THR A 235 9.20 1.54 4.96
CA THR A 235 9.10 0.87 3.66
C THR A 235 9.46 -0.60 3.76
N SER A 236 10.52 -0.94 4.50
CA SER A 236 10.92 -2.32 4.75
C SER A 236 9.83 -3.15 5.43
N LEU A 237 9.14 -2.58 6.41
CA LEU A 237 8.00 -3.24 7.07
C LEU A 237 6.83 -3.46 6.11
N LEU A 238 6.47 -2.45 5.31
CA LEU A 238 5.41 -2.56 4.30
C LEU A 238 5.75 -3.58 3.21
N PHE A 239 7.01 -3.61 2.76
CA PHE A 239 7.51 -4.59 1.81
C PHE A 239 7.52 -6.00 2.42
N GLY A 240 7.94 -6.14 3.69
CA GLY A 240 7.87 -7.39 4.42
C GLY A 240 6.44 -7.93 4.53
N LEU A 241 5.49 -7.06 4.89
CA LEU A 241 4.06 -7.38 4.94
C LEU A 241 3.53 -7.83 3.57
N PHE A 242 3.87 -7.10 2.51
CA PHE A 242 3.46 -7.43 1.14
C PHE A 242 4.04 -8.79 0.70
N THR A 243 5.35 -8.96 0.80
CA THR A 243 6.06 -10.16 0.33
C THR A 243 5.64 -11.42 1.08
N VAL A 244 5.48 -11.37 2.40
CA VAL A 244 5.01 -12.55 3.16
C VAL A 244 3.54 -12.86 2.85
N SER A 245 2.68 -11.83 2.68
CA SER A 245 1.28 -12.02 2.26
C SER A 245 1.21 -12.62 0.85
N MET A 246 2.09 -12.18 -0.04
CA MET A 246 2.24 -12.70 -1.40
C MET A 246 2.64 -14.17 -1.39
N LEU A 247 3.67 -14.55 -0.63
CA LEU A 247 4.10 -15.94 -0.48
C LEU A 247 2.98 -16.81 0.12
N TYR A 248 2.28 -16.29 1.14
CA TYR A 248 1.15 -16.99 1.76
C TYR A 248 0.06 -17.30 0.73
N LYS A 249 -0.34 -16.30 -0.07
CA LYS A 249 -1.31 -16.46 -1.17
C LYS A 249 -0.80 -17.41 -2.25
N ALA A 250 0.48 -17.34 -2.59
CA ALA A 250 1.10 -18.24 -3.56
C ALA A 250 1.05 -19.70 -3.09
N ILE A 251 1.26 -19.96 -1.80
CA ILE A 251 1.10 -21.30 -1.22
C ILE A 251 -0.36 -21.77 -1.32
N GLN A 252 -1.32 -20.92 -0.94
CA GLN A 252 -2.75 -21.26 -1.00
C GLN A 252 -3.23 -21.59 -2.42
N HIS A 253 -2.71 -20.87 -3.43
CA HIS A 253 -3.06 -21.05 -4.85
C HIS A 253 -2.18 -22.05 -5.59
N ARG A 254 -1.33 -22.82 -4.89
CA ARG A 254 -0.37 -23.78 -5.47
C ARG A 254 0.61 -23.16 -6.49
N ARG A 255 0.97 -21.88 -6.30
CA ARG A 255 1.89 -21.09 -7.14
C ARG A 255 3.18 -20.70 -6.42
N LYS A 256 3.68 -21.59 -5.55
CA LYS A 256 4.88 -21.33 -4.73
C LYS A 256 6.08 -20.86 -5.55
N LEU A 257 6.36 -21.52 -6.69
CA LEU A 257 7.46 -21.15 -7.58
C LEU A 257 7.30 -19.74 -8.15
N ALA A 258 6.08 -19.35 -8.54
CA ALA A 258 5.82 -17.99 -9.01
C ALA A 258 5.97 -16.95 -7.88
N GLY A 259 5.57 -17.29 -6.65
CA GLY A 259 5.78 -16.44 -5.48
C GLY A 259 7.26 -16.21 -5.17
N ILE A 260 8.06 -17.28 -5.13
CA ILE A 260 9.52 -17.21 -4.93
C ILE A 260 10.19 -16.46 -6.08
N GLY A 261 9.84 -16.79 -7.34
CA GLY A 261 10.35 -16.10 -8.53
C GLY A 261 10.03 -14.61 -8.53
N SER A 262 8.88 -14.19 -7.99
CA SER A 262 8.54 -12.77 -7.83
C SER A 262 9.49 -12.05 -6.87
N LEU A 263 9.92 -12.70 -5.78
CA LEU A 263 10.90 -12.11 -4.85
C LEU A 263 12.26 -11.90 -5.50
N PHE A 264 12.74 -12.90 -6.25
CA PHE A 264 13.97 -12.77 -7.04
C PHE A 264 13.85 -11.63 -8.05
N LEU A 265 12.72 -11.55 -8.77
CA LEU A 265 12.47 -10.49 -9.75
C LEU A 265 12.52 -9.09 -9.11
N TYR A 266 11.92 -8.90 -7.93
CA TYR A 266 12.03 -7.61 -7.21
C TYR A 266 13.48 -7.26 -6.87
N GLY A 267 14.24 -8.21 -6.31
CA GLY A 267 15.65 -8.00 -5.98
C GLY A 267 16.49 -7.68 -7.22
N THR A 268 16.30 -8.43 -8.31
CA THR A 268 17.00 -8.21 -9.58
C THR A 268 16.73 -6.81 -10.14
N VAL A 269 15.48 -6.35 -10.12
CA VAL A 269 15.11 -5.04 -10.66
C VAL A 269 15.68 -3.91 -9.80
N MET A 270 15.67 -4.04 -8.47
CA MET A 270 16.32 -3.09 -7.57
C MET A 270 17.84 -3.01 -7.79
N ILE A 271 18.51 -4.17 -7.91
CA ILE A 271 19.96 -4.24 -8.15
C ILE A 271 20.31 -3.66 -9.52
N LEU A 272 19.55 -4.01 -10.56
CA LEU A 272 19.77 -3.50 -11.92
C LEU A 272 19.61 -1.98 -11.96
N TYR A 273 18.56 -1.43 -11.33
CA TYR A 273 18.41 0.01 -11.20
C TYR A 273 19.63 0.64 -10.53
N LYS A 274 20.11 0.05 -9.42
CA LYS A 274 21.26 0.61 -8.70
C LYS A 274 22.55 0.62 -9.55
N ILE A 275 22.80 -0.44 -10.33
CA ILE A 275 23.94 -0.50 -11.26
C ILE A 275 23.82 0.58 -12.35
N LEU A 276 22.64 0.73 -12.96
CA LEU A 276 22.39 1.73 -13.99
C LEU A 276 22.48 3.17 -13.44
N GLU A 277 22.03 3.39 -12.20
CA GLU A 277 22.13 4.68 -11.51
C GLU A 277 23.60 5.04 -11.30
N THR A 278 24.43 4.12 -10.81
CA THR A 278 25.87 4.37 -10.59
C THR A 278 26.67 4.66 -11.85
N THR A 279 26.17 4.25 -13.02
CA THR A 279 26.83 4.45 -14.32
C THR A 279 26.28 5.67 -15.09
N SER A 280 25.22 6.31 -14.58
CA SER A 280 24.56 7.44 -15.23
C SER A 280 25.10 8.78 -14.74
N TYR A 281 26.02 9.37 -15.51
CA TYR A 281 26.69 10.63 -15.17
C TYR A 281 25.86 11.91 -15.43
N TRP A 282 24.86 11.86 -16.30
CA TRP A 282 24.08 13.03 -16.72
C TRP A 282 22.75 13.14 -15.98
N GLN A 283 22.43 14.33 -15.48
CA GLN A 283 21.23 14.58 -14.66
C GLN A 283 19.91 14.23 -15.37
N ASP A 284 19.77 14.55 -16.67
CA ASP A 284 18.57 14.18 -17.46
C ASP A 284 18.42 12.66 -17.61
N ARG A 285 19.54 11.94 -17.75
CA ARG A 285 19.51 10.47 -17.78
C ARG A 285 19.07 9.90 -16.44
N GLN A 286 19.45 10.51 -15.32
CA GLN A 286 19.03 10.06 -13.99
C GLN A 286 17.50 10.18 -13.79
N LEU A 287 16.87 11.28 -14.20
CA LEU A 287 15.41 11.42 -14.10
C LEU A 287 14.69 10.39 -14.99
N SER A 288 15.10 10.25 -16.25
CA SER A 288 14.48 9.27 -17.16
C SER A 288 14.64 7.83 -16.67
N LEU A 289 15.80 7.50 -16.09
CA LEU A 289 16.06 6.19 -15.48
C LEU A 289 15.17 5.96 -14.25
N TRP A 290 15.02 6.96 -13.39
CA TRP A 290 14.14 6.90 -12.22
C TRP A 290 12.67 6.68 -12.60
N VAL A 291 12.16 7.46 -13.56
CA VAL A 291 10.80 7.29 -14.09
C VAL A 291 10.62 5.89 -14.69
N SER A 292 11.58 5.42 -15.48
CA SER A 292 11.55 4.08 -16.10
C SER A 292 11.55 2.98 -15.04
N TYR A 293 12.33 3.15 -13.98
CA TYR A 293 12.35 2.24 -12.84
C TYR A 293 11.00 2.20 -12.12
N LEU A 294 10.39 3.35 -11.82
CA LEU A 294 9.07 3.42 -11.17
C LEU A 294 7.96 2.78 -12.00
N ILE A 295 7.95 3.00 -13.32
CA ILE A 295 7.00 2.36 -14.22
C ILE A 295 7.22 0.83 -14.23
N THR A 296 8.46 0.39 -14.39
CA THR A 296 8.83 -1.04 -14.39
C THR A 296 8.44 -1.69 -13.07
N TRP A 297 8.75 -1.05 -11.94
CA TRP A 297 8.39 -1.49 -10.60
C TRP A 297 6.88 -1.63 -10.45
N SER A 298 6.11 -0.64 -10.91
CA SER A 298 4.65 -0.64 -10.87
C SER A 298 4.06 -1.80 -11.69
N ILE A 299 4.57 -2.04 -12.89
CA ILE A 299 4.14 -3.14 -13.77
C ILE A 299 4.41 -4.48 -13.09
N ILE A 300 5.62 -4.70 -12.56
CA ILE A 300 6.00 -5.95 -11.90
C ILE A 300 5.16 -6.19 -10.65
N LEU A 301 4.96 -5.16 -9.83
CA LEU A 301 4.16 -5.22 -8.61
C LEU A 301 2.70 -5.62 -8.91
N ALA A 302 2.09 -4.99 -9.92
CA ALA A 302 0.74 -5.32 -10.36
C ALA A 302 0.66 -6.72 -10.97
N PHE A 303 1.59 -7.05 -11.87
CA PHE A 303 1.61 -8.31 -12.59
C PHE A 303 1.79 -9.51 -11.68
N THR A 304 2.76 -9.48 -10.77
CA THR A 304 3.00 -10.59 -9.82
C THR A 304 1.84 -10.75 -8.83
N SER A 305 1.25 -9.64 -8.35
CA SER A 305 0.06 -9.66 -7.52
C SER A 305 -1.12 -10.33 -8.22
N TRP A 306 -1.36 -9.99 -9.49
CA TRP A 306 -2.36 -10.64 -10.32
C TRP A 306 -2.00 -12.10 -10.61
N LEU A 307 -0.76 -12.39 -11.01
CA LEU A 307 -0.28 -13.73 -11.36
C LEU A 307 -0.44 -14.70 -10.21
N ILE A 308 -0.26 -14.26 -8.97
CA ILE A 308 -0.38 -15.12 -7.78
C ILE A 308 -1.85 -15.34 -7.39
N THR A 309 -2.71 -14.35 -7.63
CA THR A 309 -4.09 -14.33 -7.14
C THR A 309 -5.14 -14.69 -8.19
N ARG A 310 -4.77 -14.77 -9.48
CA ARG A 310 -5.68 -15.21 -10.55
C ARG A 310 -6.19 -16.62 -10.20
N HIS A 311 -7.50 -16.85 -10.24
CA HIS A 311 -8.06 -18.17 -9.93
C HIS A 311 -7.40 -19.23 -10.82
N GLY A 312 -6.59 -20.10 -10.23
CA GLY A 312 -6.31 -21.39 -10.86
C GLY A 312 -7.57 -22.22 -10.66
N GLN A 313 -8.17 -22.72 -11.74
CA GLN A 313 -9.23 -23.69 -11.55
C GLN A 313 -8.72 -24.82 -10.65
N PRO A 314 -9.44 -25.20 -9.59
CA PRO A 314 -9.13 -26.42 -8.88
C PRO A 314 -9.21 -27.58 -9.87
N GLU A 315 -8.09 -28.26 -10.15
CA GLU A 315 -8.09 -29.50 -10.95
C GLU A 315 -8.99 -30.59 -10.36
N THR A 316 -9.47 -30.40 -9.12
CA THR A 316 -10.49 -31.27 -8.51
C THR A 316 -11.81 -31.30 -9.28
N LYS A 317 -12.15 -30.27 -10.07
CA LYS A 317 -13.31 -30.34 -10.99
C LYS A 317 -13.04 -31.12 -12.28
N ARG A 318 -11.78 -31.26 -12.72
CA ARG A 318 -11.46 -32.07 -13.92
C ARG A 318 -11.51 -33.57 -13.66
N ARG A 319 -11.18 -34.03 -12.43
CA ARG A 319 -11.28 -35.46 -12.09
C ARG A 319 -12.71 -35.91 -11.79
N GLN A 320 -13.60 -35.05 -11.31
CA GLN A 320 -15.00 -35.44 -11.08
C GLN A 320 -15.83 -35.58 -12.36
N ILE A 321 -15.50 -34.82 -13.41
CA ILE A 321 -16.19 -34.95 -14.70
C ILE A 321 -15.76 -36.24 -15.42
N HIS A 322 -14.49 -36.65 -15.29
CA HIS A 322 -14.03 -37.88 -15.95
C HIS A 322 -14.50 -39.18 -15.26
N PHE A 323 -14.70 -39.17 -13.94
CA PHE A 323 -15.23 -40.34 -13.20
C PHE A 323 -16.77 -40.47 -13.20
N SER A 324 -17.50 -39.43 -13.62
CA SER A 324 -18.97 -39.49 -13.72
C SER A 324 -19.45 -39.97 -15.10
N ASP A 325 -18.70 -39.70 -16.18
CA ASP A 325 -19.03 -40.21 -17.51
C ASP A 325 -18.80 -41.72 -17.67
N GLU A 326 -17.81 -42.32 -16.99
CA GLU A 326 -17.60 -43.77 -17.04
C GLU A 326 -18.65 -44.59 -16.26
N ARG A 327 -19.34 -44.00 -15.28
CA ARG A 327 -20.40 -44.71 -14.53
C ARG A 327 -21.77 -44.64 -15.19
N LEU A 328 -22.03 -43.65 -16.03
CA LEU A 328 -23.30 -43.53 -16.75
C LEU A 328 -23.34 -44.39 -18.03
N ALA A 329 -22.18 -44.78 -18.58
CA ALA A 329 -22.11 -45.67 -19.73
C ALA A 329 -22.36 -47.16 -19.39
N ASN A 330 -22.29 -47.56 -18.12
CA ASN A 330 -22.38 -48.98 -17.71
C ASN A 330 -23.73 -49.44 -17.14
N ASN A 331 -24.77 -48.59 -17.16
CA ASN A 331 -26.09 -48.91 -16.58
C ASN A 331 -27.23 -49.09 -17.60
N HIS A 332 -26.92 -49.31 -18.89
CA HIS A 332 -27.92 -49.56 -19.94
C HIS A 332 -27.94 -50.98 -20.52
N PHE A 333 -27.47 -51.98 -19.76
CA PHE A 333 -27.76 -53.38 -20.02
C PHE A 333 -28.12 -54.08 -18.71
N LYS A 334 -29.42 -54.16 -18.41
CA LYS A 334 -30.06 -55.25 -17.66
C LYS A 334 -31.57 -55.12 -17.72
#